data_AF-A0A1K0GQ71-F1
#
_entry.id   AF-A0A1K0GQ71-F1
#
_cell.length_a   1.000
_cell.length_b   1.000
_cell.length_c   1.000
_cell.angle_alpha   90.00
_cell.angle_beta   90.00
_cell.angle_gamma   90.00
#
_symmetry.space_group_name_H-M   'P 1'
#
loop_
_entity.id
_entity.type
_entity.pdbx_description
1 polymer ?
#
loop_
_entity_poly.entity_id
_entity_poly.type
_entity_poly.pdbx_seq_one_letter_code
_entity_poly.pdbx_strand_id
1 'polypeptide(L)'
;PLTLPAGGSATIRLRLTDEAVVAGAEDDRTAAERFDDIVRQRRAEADEFYAGVLAPQLGDAERKVTRQALAGMLWSKQYFGYDVEQWLTEHGLDPLDARGTRNGDWFHLLAHDIVSMPDTWEYPWFAAWDSAFHAVTLGMVDLAFAKGQLDLLLSRRYLHPNGQVPAYEWNFGDVNPPVHAWATYLLYQLEKSGTGHGDRAWLENAFHKLAKNFTWWLNRKDVDGRNVFQGGFLGLDNIGVFDRSAPLPTGGHLDQADGTAWMALYCQNMLQIAVELAEEDPVYLEQAQTFFEHFAWIAVAVNRTAGKTETMWDEEDGFFYDLLRLPGGGATRLRVRSMVGLLPLAAATVLGPQVTERYPELLDAARDFLDRHPSVSSVLSQGRTGGTRGNRLLALFDEPRLRRILTRLLDEDEFLSPYGLRSLSRHHADRPYELEVDGRRYEVSYLPAESHSGMFGGNSNWRGPIWFPMNALMIRALLNLYVCYGDEFTVECPTGSGTRMTLFEVAREISDRLMRIFLPDADGRRPCYGGQTIFAEDEHWRELVTFSEYFHGDNGAGLGASHQTGWTGLVAVLPHMFAGLTGEDLLERGLIGARRERSGRDTQ
;
A
#
# COMPACT_ATOMS: atom_id res chain seq x y z
N PRO A 1 -32.25 3.47 36.24
CA PRO A 1 -30.78 3.65 36.29
C PRO A 1 -30.18 2.57 37.18
N LEU A 2 -29.14 1.87 36.75
CA LEU A 2 -28.42 0.91 37.60
C LEU A 2 -27.56 1.69 38.59
N THR A 3 -27.65 1.35 39.88
CA THR A 3 -26.74 1.88 40.91
C THR A 3 -25.72 0.79 41.22
N LEU A 4 -24.47 1.00 40.81
CA LEU A 4 -23.38 0.04 41.00
C LEU A 4 -22.39 0.56 42.06
N PRO A 5 -22.01 -0.25 43.06
CA PRO A 5 -20.93 0.09 43.99
C PRO A 5 -19.55 0.01 43.30
N ALA A 6 -18.51 0.56 43.92
CA ALA A 6 -17.13 0.42 43.43
C ALA A 6 -16.75 -1.07 43.30
N GLY A 7 -16.21 -1.46 42.14
CA GLY A 7 -15.92 -2.87 41.81
C GLY A 7 -17.16 -3.74 41.52
N GLY A 8 -18.37 -3.19 41.63
CA GLY A 8 -19.61 -3.88 41.28
C GLY A 8 -19.84 -3.91 39.77
N SER A 9 -20.45 -4.98 39.28
CA SER A 9 -20.87 -5.13 37.88
C SER A 9 -22.35 -5.49 37.79
N ALA A 10 -22.99 -5.08 36.69
CA ALA A 10 -24.30 -5.58 36.29
C ALA A 10 -24.29 -5.79 34.78
N THR A 11 -25.06 -6.77 34.32
CA THR A 11 -25.19 -7.11 32.91
C THR A 11 -26.61 -6.81 32.45
N ILE A 12 -26.74 -5.96 31.43
CA ILE A 12 -28.00 -5.75 30.71
C ILE A 12 -27.91 -6.54 29.40
N ARG A 13 -28.86 -7.43 29.16
CA ARG A 13 -28.98 -8.17 27.90
C ARG A 13 -30.08 -7.50 27.08
N LEU A 14 -29.73 -7.05 25.88
CA LEU A 14 -30.63 -6.35 24.97
C LEU A 14 -30.67 -7.10 23.63
N ARG A 15 -31.82 -7.06 22.97
CA ARG A 15 -32.01 -7.57 21.62
C ARG A 15 -32.77 -6.54 20.81
N LEU A 16 -32.20 -6.10 19.70
CA LEU A 16 -32.91 -5.26 18.73
C LEU A 16 -33.92 -6.12 17.97
N THR A 17 -35.13 -5.58 17.78
CA THR A 17 -36.19 -6.20 16.98
C THR A 17 -37.03 -5.10 16.33
N ASP A 18 -37.48 -5.37 15.12
CA ASP A 18 -38.46 -4.59 14.37
C ASP A 18 -39.92 -4.94 14.75
N GLU A 19 -40.11 -5.94 15.62
CA GLU A 19 -41.42 -6.31 16.16
C GLU A 19 -41.77 -5.48 17.41
N ALA A 20 -43.05 -5.16 17.56
CA ALA A 20 -43.54 -4.46 18.74
C ALA A 20 -43.41 -5.36 19.99
N VAL A 21 -42.65 -4.89 20.97
CA VAL A 21 -42.49 -5.57 22.26
C VAL A 21 -43.59 -5.12 23.22
N VAL A 22 -44.41 -6.05 23.71
CA VAL A 22 -45.41 -5.78 24.76
C VAL A 22 -44.70 -5.79 26.11
N ALA A 23 -44.73 -4.65 26.80
CA ALA A 23 -44.11 -4.52 28.12
C ALA A 23 -44.72 -5.53 29.11
N GLY A 24 -43.87 -6.37 29.72
CA GLY A 24 -44.25 -7.35 30.73
C GLY A 24 -44.65 -8.74 30.20
N ALA A 25 -44.67 -8.95 28.89
CA ALA A 25 -44.82 -10.30 28.33
C ALA A 25 -43.49 -11.07 28.44
N GLU A 26 -43.54 -12.34 28.85
CA GLU A 26 -42.41 -13.25 28.71
C GLU A 26 -42.14 -13.47 27.22
N ASP A 27 -40.93 -13.12 26.77
CA ASP A 27 -40.47 -13.37 25.42
C ASP A 27 -39.26 -14.29 25.47
N ASP A 28 -39.44 -15.54 25.05
CA ASP A 28 -38.39 -16.56 24.95
C ASP A 28 -37.16 -16.06 24.20
N ARG A 29 -37.30 -15.06 23.30
CA ARG A 29 -36.19 -14.44 22.57
C ARG A 29 -35.24 -13.63 23.46
N THR A 30 -35.70 -13.23 24.63
CA THR A 30 -34.98 -12.44 25.64
C THR A 30 -34.59 -13.24 26.88
N ALA A 31 -34.95 -14.53 26.93
CA ALA A 31 -34.56 -15.44 28.01
C ALA A 31 -33.03 -15.51 28.14
N ALA A 32 -32.53 -15.50 29.38
CA ALA A 32 -31.09 -15.48 29.67
C ALA A 32 -30.36 -16.68 29.05
N GLU A 33 -30.93 -17.88 29.17
CA GLU A 33 -30.36 -19.11 28.62
C GLU A 33 -30.22 -19.03 27.09
N ARG A 34 -31.28 -18.55 26.41
CA ARG A 34 -31.26 -18.40 24.95
C ARG A 34 -30.23 -17.36 24.50
N PHE A 35 -30.09 -16.26 25.24
CA PHE A 35 -29.04 -15.27 24.98
C PHE A 35 -27.65 -15.91 25.10
N ASP A 36 -27.38 -16.61 26.20
CA ASP A 36 -26.09 -17.24 26.45
C ASP A 36 -25.78 -18.35 25.42
N ASP A 37 -26.78 -19.11 24.99
CA ASP A 37 -26.66 -20.10 23.92
C ASP A 37 -26.35 -19.47 22.56
N ILE A 38 -27.00 -18.35 22.21
CA ILE A 38 -26.68 -17.60 20.98
C ILE A 38 -25.24 -17.10 21.02
N VAL A 39 -24.80 -16.52 22.14
CA VAL A 39 -23.41 -16.04 22.27
C VAL A 39 -22.41 -17.19 22.16
N ARG A 40 -22.70 -18.35 22.79
CA ARG A 40 -21.86 -19.56 22.68
C ARG A 40 -21.80 -20.08 21.24
N GLN A 41 -22.95 -20.15 20.56
CA GLN A 41 -23.04 -20.57 19.17
C GLN A 41 -22.24 -19.63 18.25
N ARG A 42 -22.42 -18.32 18.37
CA ARG A 42 -21.69 -17.33 17.54
C ARG A 42 -20.18 -17.37 17.78
N ARG A 43 -19.73 -17.65 19.01
CA ARG A 43 -18.29 -17.88 19.30
C ARG A 43 -17.76 -19.12 18.58
N ALA A 44 -18.48 -20.25 18.67
CA ALA A 44 -18.07 -21.49 18.01
C ALA A 44 -18.04 -21.36 16.49
N GLU A 45 -19.03 -20.71 15.88
CA GLU A 45 -19.05 -20.44 14.44
C GLU A 45 -17.92 -19.50 14.01
N ALA A 46 -17.59 -18.49 14.83
CA ALA A 46 -16.43 -17.64 14.57
C ALA A 46 -15.12 -18.43 14.66
N ASP A 47 -14.97 -19.32 15.63
CA ASP A 47 -13.80 -20.20 15.75
C ASP A 47 -13.67 -21.12 14.54
N GLU A 48 -14.76 -21.73 14.08
CA GLU A 48 -14.81 -22.57 12.89
C GLU A 48 -14.46 -21.78 11.62
N PHE A 49 -15.03 -20.58 11.45
CA PHE A 49 -14.74 -19.69 10.32
C PHE A 49 -13.26 -19.35 10.26
N TYR A 50 -12.67 -18.88 11.37
CA TYR A 50 -11.25 -18.52 11.40
C TYR A 50 -10.33 -19.75 11.27
N ALA A 51 -10.74 -20.93 11.71
CA ALA A 51 -10.00 -22.16 11.44
C ALA A 51 -9.93 -22.48 9.93
N GLY A 52 -10.94 -22.09 9.15
CA GLY A 52 -10.94 -22.20 7.68
C GLY A 52 -10.14 -21.10 6.98
N VAL A 53 -10.12 -19.88 7.52
CA VAL A 53 -9.40 -18.73 6.93
C VAL A 53 -7.89 -18.78 7.21
N LEU A 54 -7.50 -19.19 8.43
CA LEU A 54 -6.12 -19.11 8.90
C LEU A 54 -5.27 -20.27 8.40
N ALA A 55 -4.13 -19.97 7.76
CA ALA A 55 -3.26 -21.00 7.19
C ALA A 55 -2.76 -22.00 8.26
N PRO A 56 -2.81 -23.32 8.03
CA PRO A 56 -2.50 -24.35 9.04
C PRO A 56 -1.05 -24.34 9.54
N GLN A 57 -0.13 -23.71 8.81
CA GLN A 57 1.29 -23.62 9.17
C GLN A 57 1.61 -22.52 10.19
N LEU A 58 0.68 -21.59 10.43
CA LEU A 58 0.89 -20.52 11.41
C LEU A 58 0.87 -21.05 12.84
N GLY A 59 1.78 -20.55 13.66
CA GLY A 59 1.83 -20.81 15.10
C GLY A 59 0.68 -20.10 15.84
N ASP A 60 0.41 -20.54 17.06
CA ASP A 60 -0.74 -20.04 17.85
C ASP A 60 -0.69 -18.53 18.10
N ALA A 61 0.51 -17.98 18.35
CA ALA A 61 0.70 -16.55 18.56
C ALA A 61 0.41 -15.75 17.27
N GLU A 62 0.86 -16.23 16.11
CA GLU A 62 0.62 -15.60 14.80
C GLU A 62 -0.86 -15.67 14.41
N ARG A 63 -1.53 -16.81 14.67
CA ARG A 63 -2.98 -16.96 14.48
C ARG A 63 -3.75 -15.96 15.33
N LYS A 64 -3.35 -15.78 16.58
CA LYS A 64 -3.97 -14.83 17.49
C LYS A 64 -3.82 -13.39 17.02
N VAL A 65 -2.62 -12.99 16.61
CA VAL A 65 -2.36 -11.65 16.03
C VAL A 65 -3.21 -11.47 14.77
N THR A 66 -3.20 -12.44 13.86
CA THR A 66 -3.96 -12.36 12.60
C THR A 66 -5.46 -12.23 12.86
N ARG A 67 -6.02 -13.05 13.76
CA ARG A 67 -7.45 -12.98 14.09
C ARG A 67 -7.83 -11.63 14.68
N GLN A 68 -7.01 -11.07 15.56
CA GLN A 68 -7.24 -9.73 16.14
C GLN A 68 -7.13 -8.63 15.07
N ALA A 69 -6.16 -8.71 14.17
CA ALA A 69 -6.03 -7.77 13.05
C ALA A 69 -7.27 -7.80 12.15
N LEU A 70 -7.74 -8.99 11.77
CA LEU A 70 -8.96 -9.15 10.96
C LEU A 70 -10.21 -8.66 11.71
N ALA A 71 -10.30 -8.89 13.03
CA ALA A 71 -11.39 -8.36 13.83
C ALA A 71 -11.36 -6.82 13.88
N GLY A 72 -10.18 -6.21 14.00
CA GLY A 72 -10.02 -4.75 13.95
C GLY A 72 -10.44 -4.16 12.60
N MET A 73 -10.05 -4.79 11.48
CA MET A 73 -10.52 -4.39 10.13
C MET A 73 -12.07 -4.37 10.03
N LEU A 74 -12.73 -5.40 10.58
CA LEU A 74 -14.18 -5.48 10.57
C LEU A 74 -14.84 -4.44 11.50
N TRP A 75 -14.16 -4.10 12.61
CA TRP A 75 -14.62 -3.09 13.55
C TRP A 75 -14.50 -1.66 12.99
N SER A 76 -13.51 -1.41 12.13
CA SER A 76 -13.32 -0.13 11.45
C SER A 76 -14.31 0.13 10.30
N LYS A 77 -15.29 -0.75 10.06
CA LYS A 77 -16.40 -0.49 9.13
C LYS A 77 -17.37 0.51 9.75
N GLN A 78 -17.38 1.75 9.26
CA GLN A 78 -18.22 2.83 9.79
C GLN A 78 -19.11 3.43 8.70
N TYR A 79 -20.32 3.85 9.09
CA TYR A 79 -21.16 4.67 8.21
C TYR A 79 -20.56 6.07 8.11
N PHE A 80 -20.36 6.54 6.88
CA PHE A 80 -19.87 7.88 6.58
C PHE A 80 -20.87 8.60 5.67
N GLY A 81 -21.43 9.69 6.20
CA GLY A 81 -22.42 10.53 5.53
C GLY A 81 -21.86 11.94 5.32
N TYR A 82 -21.65 12.33 4.07
CA TYR A 82 -21.23 13.68 3.69
C TYR A 82 -21.76 14.03 2.29
N ASP A 83 -22.77 14.90 2.27
CA ASP A 83 -23.28 15.55 1.07
C ASP A 83 -22.66 16.95 0.98
N VAL A 84 -21.76 17.15 0.01
CA VAL A 84 -21.03 18.42 -0.11
C VAL A 84 -21.96 19.54 -0.59
N GLU A 85 -22.88 19.26 -1.51
CA GLU A 85 -23.84 20.24 -2.02
C GLU A 85 -24.80 20.71 -0.91
N GLN A 86 -25.33 19.77 -0.13
CA GLN A 86 -26.16 20.07 1.02
C GLN A 86 -25.39 20.92 2.04
N TRP A 87 -24.16 20.51 2.38
CA TRP A 87 -23.32 21.25 3.33
C TRP A 87 -23.06 22.69 2.86
N LEU A 88 -22.71 22.89 1.58
CA LEU A 88 -22.49 24.23 1.02
C LEU A 88 -23.75 25.10 1.08
N THR A 89 -24.89 24.53 0.68
CA THR A 89 -26.18 25.24 0.63
C THR A 89 -26.67 25.65 2.01
N GLU A 90 -26.55 24.76 3.01
CA GLU A 90 -26.92 25.05 4.40
C GLU A 90 -26.06 26.15 5.04
N HIS A 91 -24.84 26.37 4.50
CA HIS A 91 -23.95 27.46 4.91
C HIS A 91 -24.09 28.73 4.05
N GLY A 92 -25.11 28.80 3.18
CA GLY A 92 -25.41 29.98 2.37
C GLY A 92 -24.45 30.23 1.21
N LEU A 93 -23.72 29.19 0.77
CA LEU A 93 -22.83 29.25 -0.39
C LEU A 93 -23.54 28.70 -1.63
N ASP A 94 -23.28 29.29 -2.79
CA ASP A 94 -23.66 28.70 -4.08
C ASP A 94 -22.69 27.55 -4.39
N PRO A 95 -23.17 26.29 -4.53
CA PRO A 95 -22.30 25.15 -4.84
C PRO A 95 -21.44 25.33 -6.11
N LEU A 96 -21.90 26.14 -7.08
CA LEU A 96 -21.17 26.40 -8.32
C LEU A 96 -20.11 27.51 -8.19
N ASP A 97 -20.14 28.31 -7.12
CA ASP A 97 -19.20 29.40 -6.84
C ASP A 97 -18.47 29.23 -5.49
N ALA A 98 -18.49 28.02 -4.92
CA ALA A 98 -17.88 27.71 -3.62
C ALA A 98 -16.34 27.54 -3.65
N ARG A 99 -15.67 27.98 -4.72
CA ARG A 99 -14.21 27.83 -4.85
C ARG A 99 -13.47 28.53 -3.72
N GLY A 100 -12.45 27.87 -3.17
CA GLY A 100 -11.72 28.37 -1.99
C GLY A 100 -12.36 28.01 -0.65
N THR A 101 -13.54 27.37 -0.65
CA THR A 101 -14.10 26.72 0.55
C THR A 101 -13.63 25.26 0.61
N ARG A 102 -13.52 24.68 1.82
CA ARG A 102 -13.21 23.26 2.01
C ARG A 102 -14.11 22.40 1.11
N ASN A 103 -13.49 21.61 0.24
CA ASN A 103 -14.15 20.72 -0.73
C ASN A 103 -15.15 21.41 -1.69
N GLY A 104 -15.11 22.73 -1.86
CA GLY A 104 -16.03 23.46 -2.75
C GLY A 104 -15.94 23.02 -4.21
N ASP A 105 -14.76 22.63 -4.70
CA ASP A 105 -14.56 22.07 -6.04
C ASP A 105 -15.17 20.65 -6.21
N TRP A 106 -15.68 20.07 -5.12
CA TRP A 106 -16.24 18.72 -5.05
C TRP A 106 -17.73 18.71 -4.67
N PHE A 107 -18.45 19.76 -5.03
CA PHE A 107 -19.90 19.91 -4.72
C PHE A 107 -20.74 18.68 -5.12
N HIS A 108 -20.34 17.93 -6.15
CA HIS A 108 -21.05 16.74 -6.63
C HIS A 108 -20.84 15.48 -5.76
N LEU A 109 -19.91 15.51 -4.79
CA LEU A 109 -19.58 14.34 -4.00
C LEU A 109 -20.68 14.06 -2.97
N LEU A 110 -21.15 12.81 -2.97
CA LEU A 110 -22.18 12.31 -2.06
C LEU A 110 -21.76 10.98 -1.42
N ALA A 111 -21.23 11.07 -0.21
CA ALA A 111 -20.90 9.91 0.59
C ALA A 111 -22.08 9.52 1.49
N HIS A 112 -22.49 8.25 1.43
CA HIS A 112 -23.62 7.70 2.21
C HIS A 112 -23.46 6.17 2.31
N ASP A 113 -22.30 5.72 2.77
CA ASP A 113 -21.88 4.32 2.66
C ASP A 113 -21.20 3.83 3.93
N ILE A 114 -21.13 2.51 4.09
CA ILE A 114 -20.24 1.89 5.07
C ILE A 114 -18.85 1.82 4.46
N VAL A 115 -17.90 2.50 5.09
CA VAL A 115 -16.52 2.63 4.63
C VAL A 115 -15.57 2.00 5.64
N SER A 116 -14.51 1.36 5.15
CA SER A 116 -13.41 0.87 5.99
C SER A 116 -12.49 2.04 6.35
N MET A 117 -12.56 2.48 7.60
CA MET A 117 -11.74 3.60 8.09
C MET A 117 -10.33 3.16 8.48
N PRO A 118 -9.32 4.05 8.42
CA PRO A 118 -7.98 3.76 8.92
C PRO A 118 -7.98 3.39 10.41
N ASP A 119 -8.76 4.13 11.21
CA ASP A 119 -8.92 3.94 12.66
C ASP A 119 -10.37 4.27 13.05
N THR A 120 -10.98 3.50 13.95
CA THR A 120 -12.39 3.68 14.34
C THR A 120 -12.62 4.97 15.17
N TRP A 121 -11.59 5.47 15.83
CA TRP A 121 -11.64 6.53 16.84
C TRP A 121 -10.93 7.80 16.39
N GLU A 122 -9.67 7.68 15.99
CA GLU A 122 -8.80 8.81 15.67
C GLU A 122 -8.97 9.28 14.23
N TYR A 123 -9.28 8.35 13.33
CA TYR A 123 -9.48 8.60 11.90
C TYR A 123 -10.85 8.10 11.40
N PRO A 124 -11.99 8.62 11.92
CA PRO A 124 -13.34 8.19 11.53
C PRO A 124 -13.77 8.77 10.18
N TRP A 125 -12.84 8.80 9.22
CA TRP A 125 -12.96 9.35 7.88
C TRP A 125 -12.08 8.55 6.92
N PHE A 126 -12.44 8.52 5.64
CA PHE A 126 -11.72 7.70 4.67
C PHE A 126 -10.48 8.41 4.11
N ALA A 127 -9.42 7.64 3.90
CA ALA A 127 -8.31 8.00 3.04
C ALA A 127 -8.27 7.05 1.84
N ALA A 128 -8.14 7.61 0.65
CA ALA A 128 -8.25 6.84 -0.57
C ALA A 128 -7.15 5.79 -0.69
N TRP A 129 -5.88 6.17 -0.51
CA TRP A 129 -4.80 5.18 -0.64
C TRP A 129 -4.83 4.11 0.46
N ASP A 130 -5.21 4.45 1.70
CA ASP A 130 -5.45 3.48 2.79
C ASP A 130 -6.46 2.42 2.37
N SER A 131 -7.56 2.83 1.72
CA SER A 131 -8.65 1.95 1.28
C SER A 131 -8.15 0.80 0.38
N ALA A 132 -7.09 1.04 -0.41
CA ALA A 132 -6.46 0.01 -1.23
C ALA A 132 -5.83 -1.09 -0.36
N PHE A 133 -5.11 -0.72 0.70
CA PHE A 133 -4.49 -1.67 1.64
C PHE A 133 -5.54 -2.34 2.55
N HIS A 134 -6.58 -1.61 2.93
CA HIS A 134 -7.72 -2.17 3.68
C HIS A 134 -8.38 -3.28 2.88
N ALA A 135 -8.65 -3.03 1.59
CA ALA A 135 -9.32 -3.98 0.71
C ALA A 135 -8.53 -5.29 0.58
N VAL A 136 -7.19 -5.23 0.50
CA VAL A 136 -6.34 -6.43 0.46
C VAL A 136 -6.53 -7.29 1.72
N THR A 137 -6.56 -6.67 2.90
CA THR A 137 -6.74 -7.38 4.18
C THR A 137 -8.17 -7.90 4.32
N LEU A 138 -9.18 -7.07 4.05
CA LEU A 138 -10.59 -7.44 4.10
C LEU A 138 -10.91 -8.57 3.11
N GLY A 139 -10.22 -8.66 1.98
CA GLY A 139 -10.36 -9.74 1.01
C GLY A 139 -10.12 -11.14 1.58
N MET A 140 -9.46 -11.27 2.74
CA MET A 140 -9.31 -12.55 3.44
C MET A 140 -10.61 -13.07 4.07
N VAL A 141 -11.54 -12.19 4.41
CA VAL A 141 -12.75 -12.53 5.18
C VAL A 141 -14.05 -12.07 4.53
N ASP A 142 -13.99 -11.05 3.67
CA ASP A 142 -15.14 -10.42 3.04
C ASP A 142 -14.73 -9.77 1.70
N LEU A 143 -14.51 -10.62 0.69
CA LEU A 143 -14.09 -10.19 -0.65
C LEU A 143 -15.11 -9.25 -1.32
N ALA A 144 -16.41 -9.48 -1.11
CA ALA A 144 -17.45 -8.64 -1.68
C ALA A 144 -17.37 -7.20 -1.12
N PHE A 145 -17.23 -7.04 0.21
CA PHE A 145 -17.04 -5.73 0.80
C PHE A 145 -15.72 -5.09 0.34
N ALA A 146 -14.62 -5.85 0.29
CA ALA A 146 -13.32 -5.35 -0.16
C ALA A 146 -13.37 -4.77 -1.59
N LYS A 147 -14.01 -5.49 -2.54
CA LYS A 147 -14.26 -4.99 -3.89
C LYS A 147 -15.14 -3.74 -3.88
N GLY A 148 -16.19 -3.75 -3.05
CA GLY A 148 -17.07 -2.60 -2.84
C GLY A 148 -16.32 -1.34 -2.39
N GLN A 149 -15.34 -1.45 -1.49
CA GLN A 149 -14.54 -0.30 -1.03
C GLN A 149 -13.75 0.35 -2.17
N LEU A 150 -13.17 -0.45 -3.08
CA LEU A 150 -12.48 0.08 -4.27
C LEU A 150 -13.45 0.72 -5.26
N ASP A 151 -14.64 0.13 -5.44
CA ASP A 151 -15.67 0.67 -6.32
C ASP A 151 -16.26 1.99 -5.82
N LEU A 152 -16.39 2.17 -4.50
CA LEU A 152 -16.94 3.39 -3.90
C LEU A 152 -16.21 4.63 -4.42
N LEU A 153 -14.88 4.64 -4.30
CA LEU A 153 -14.02 5.76 -4.67
C LEU A 153 -13.92 5.99 -6.20
N LEU A 154 -14.28 4.99 -6.99
CA LEU A 154 -14.36 5.08 -8.46
C LEU A 154 -15.80 5.33 -8.96
N SER A 155 -16.78 5.35 -8.06
CA SER A 155 -18.18 5.52 -8.43
C SER A 155 -18.49 6.96 -8.83
N ARG A 156 -19.58 7.16 -9.58
CA ARG A 156 -20.05 8.49 -10.00
C ARG A 156 -20.36 9.46 -8.84
N ARG A 157 -20.49 8.96 -7.60
CA ARG A 157 -20.76 9.75 -6.41
C ARG A 157 -19.50 10.27 -5.71
N TYR A 158 -18.33 9.68 -6.02
CA TYR A 158 -17.06 10.01 -5.37
C TYR A 158 -16.02 10.50 -6.37
N LEU A 159 -15.86 9.79 -7.51
CA LEU A 159 -14.87 10.13 -8.52
C LEU A 159 -15.22 11.47 -9.17
N HIS A 160 -14.27 12.41 -9.14
CA HIS A 160 -14.46 13.70 -9.79
C HIS A 160 -14.68 13.51 -11.30
N PRO A 161 -15.55 14.29 -11.95
CA PRO A 161 -15.75 14.25 -13.41
C PRO A 161 -14.49 14.43 -14.27
N ASN A 162 -13.38 14.88 -13.69
CA ASN A 162 -12.09 15.07 -14.38
C ASN A 162 -11.18 13.84 -14.27
N GLY A 163 -11.61 12.78 -13.55
CA GLY A 163 -10.85 11.57 -13.27
C GLY A 163 -10.16 11.52 -11.90
N GLN A 164 -10.16 12.59 -11.10
CA GLN A 164 -9.51 12.59 -9.79
C GLN A 164 -10.28 11.73 -8.77
N VAL A 165 -9.55 10.88 -8.05
CA VAL A 165 -10.06 10.14 -6.88
C VAL A 165 -9.94 11.06 -5.65
N PRO A 166 -10.98 11.21 -4.81
CA PRO A 166 -10.94 12.10 -3.66
C PRO A 166 -9.93 11.60 -2.63
N ALA A 167 -9.01 12.43 -2.15
CA ALA A 167 -7.94 12.00 -1.25
C ALA A 167 -8.46 11.63 0.17
N TYR A 168 -8.93 12.62 0.93
CA TYR A 168 -9.41 12.45 2.30
C TYR A 168 -10.29 13.64 2.72
N GLU A 169 -11.00 13.52 3.84
CA GLU A 169 -12.14 14.36 4.23
C GLU A 169 -11.88 15.88 4.21
N TRP A 170 -10.69 16.36 4.59
CA TRP A 170 -10.42 17.80 4.64
C TRP A 170 -9.89 18.39 3.34
N ASN A 171 -9.46 17.56 2.40
CA ASN A 171 -8.99 18.03 1.10
C ASN A 171 -9.13 16.93 0.05
N PHE A 172 -10.33 16.79 -0.54
CA PHE A 172 -10.55 15.83 -1.62
C PHE A 172 -9.65 16.10 -2.85
N GLY A 173 -9.24 17.35 -3.04
CA GLY A 173 -8.37 17.78 -4.14
C GLY A 173 -6.89 17.41 -3.98
N ASP A 174 -6.47 16.87 -2.83
CA ASP A 174 -5.08 16.45 -2.66
C ASP A 174 -4.73 15.20 -3.50
N VAL A 175 -3.44 14.86 -3.54
CA VAL A 175 -2.93 13.74 -4.33
C VAL A 175 -2.45 12.63 -3.41
N ASN A 176 -2.96 11.43 -3.63
CA ASN A 176 -2.56 10.21 -2.94
C ASN A 176 -1.85 9.24 -3.90
N PRO A 177 -1.00 8.33 -3.39
CA PRO A 177 -0.44 7.26 -4.21
C PRO A 177 -1.51 6.49 -5.00
N PRO A 178 -1.33 6.25 -6.32
CA PRO A 178 -2.30 5.58 -7.17
C PRO A 178 -2.28 4.05 -7.02
N VAL A 179 -2.33 3.55 -5.78
CA VAL A 179 -2.27 2.12 -5.45
C VAL A 179 -3.60 1.38 -5.70
N HIS A 180 -4.66 2.08 -6.10
CA HIS A 180 -5.97 1.49 -6.37
C HIS A 180 -5.92 0.43 -7.47
N ALA A 181 -5.24 0.71 -8.59
CA ALA A 181 -5.14 -0.25 -9.69
C ALA A 181 -4.43 -1.55 -9.27
N TRP A 182 -3.41 -1.44 -8.41
CA TRP A 182 -2.75 -2.59 -7.82
C TRP A 182 -3.71 -3.41 -6.96
N ALA A 183 -4.42 -2.77 -6.02
CA ALA A 183 -5.35 -3.47 -5.13
C ALA A 183 -6.51 -4.11 -5.91
N THR A 184 -7.06 -3.43 -6.92
CA THR A 184 -8.10 -3.97 -7.80
C THR A 184 -7.62 -5.25 -8.48
N TYR A 185 -6.45 -5.20 -9.13
CA TYR A 185 -5.92 -6.37 -9.82
C TYR A 185 -5.55 -7.50 -8.86
N LEU A 186 -4.97 -7.18 -7.69
CA LEU A 186 -4.64 -8.18 -6.68
C LEU A 186 -5.90 -8.91 -6.19
N LEU A 187 -6.97 -8.20 -5.85
CA LEU A 187 -8.21 -8.85 -5.39
C LEU A 187 -8.87 -9.70 -6.48
N TYR A 188 -8.88 -9.22 -7.73
CA TYR A 188 -9.33 -10.03 -8.86
C TYR A 188 -8.53 -11.34 -8.97
N GLN A 189 -7.20 -11.26 -8.89
CA GLN A 189 -6.34 -12.42 -9.00
C GLN A 189 -6.46 -13.36 -7.80
N LEU A 190 -6.66 -12.83 -6.59
CA LEU A 190 -6.92 -13.64 -5.40
C LEU A 190 -8.23 -14.41 -5.53
N GLU A 191 -9.29 -13.78 -6.03
CA GLU A 191 -10.56 -14.45 -6.34
C GLU A 191 -10.35 -15.55 -7.39
N LYS A 192 -9.78 -15.21 -8.55
CA LYS A 192 -9.50 -16.15 -9.64
C LYS A 192 -8.68 -17.35 -9.16
N SER A 193 -7.70 -17.13 -8.29
CA SER A 193 -6.90 -18.22 -7.69
C SER A 193 -7.67 -19.14 -6.76
N GLY A 194 -8.62 -18.59 -5.99
CA GLY A 194 -9.38 -19.34 -4.99
C GLY A 194 -10.58 -20.09 -5.56
N THR A 195 -11.27 -19.48 -6.54
CA THR A 195 -12.52 -20.00 -7.14
C THR A 195 -12.33 -20.61 -8.53
N GLY A 196 -11.17 -20.38 -9.15
CA GLY A 196 -10.91 -20.68 -10.55
C GLY A 196 -11.48 -19.67 -11.54
N HIS A 197 -12.27 -18.69 -11.09
CA HIS A 197 -12.96 -17.71 -11.93
C HIS A 197 -12.86 -16.30 -11.33
N GLY A 198 -12.38 -15.34 -12.11
CA GLY A 198 -12.35 -13.93 -11.69
C GLY A 198 -13.61 -13.18 -12.14
N ASP A 199 -14.05 -12.20 -11.37
CA ASP A 199 -15.14 -11.29 -11.74
C ASP A 199 -14.68 -10.29 -12.80
N ARG A 200 -14.75 -10.71 -14.07
CA ARG A 200 -14.30 -9.92 -15.21
C ARG A 200 -15.09 -8.61 -15.36
N ALA A 201 -16.40 -8.63 -15.13
CA ALA A 201 -17.26 -7.46 -15.27
C ALA A 201 -16.88 -6.37 -14.25
N TRP A 202 -16.58 -6.77 -13.02
CA TRP A 202 -16.05 -5.87 -12.00
C TRP A 202 -14.69 -5.28 -12.43
N LEU A 203 -13.78 -6.12 -12.90
CA LEU A 203 -12.44 -5.70 -13.35
C LEU A 203 -12.51 -4.70 -14.51
N GLU A 204 -13.35 -4.97 -15.51
CA GLU A 204 -13.58 -4.12 -16.68
C GLU A 204 -14.18 -2.76 -16.30
N ASN A 205 -15.18 -2.76 -15.41
CA ASN A 205 -15.76 -1.53 -14.89
C ASN A 205 -14.73 -0.68 -14.13
N ALA A 206 -13.88 -1.30 -13.31
CA ALA A 206 -12.79 -0.62 -12.62
C ALA A 206 -11.75 -0.09 -13.61
N PHE A 207 -11.36 -0.88 -14.62
CA PHE A 207 -10.39 -0.50 -15.65
C PHE A 207 -10.75 0.83 -16.33
N HIS A 208 -11.99 1.00 -16.79
CA HIS A 208 -12.39 2.24 -17.47
C HIS A 208 -12.34 3.46 -16.54
N LYS A 209 -12.65 3.31 -15.25
CA LYS A 209 -12.61 4.40 -14.27
C LYS A 209 -11.17 4.73 -13.88
N LEU A 210 -10.33 3.71 -13.72
CA LEU A 210 -8.89 3.86 -13.50
C LEU A 210 -8.21 4.48 -14.71
N ALA A 211 -8.60 4.16 -15.95
CA ALA A 211 -8.06 4.81 -17.15
C ALA A 211 -8.37 6.32 -17.19
N LYS A 212 -9.54 6.74 -16.72
CA LYS A 212 -9.87 8.18 -16.53
C LYS A 212 -8.97 8.82 -15.48
N ASN A 213 -8.74 8.13 -14.36
CA ASN A 213 -7.84 8.60 -13.31
C ASN A 213 -6.37 8.67 -13.78
N PHE A 214 -5.90 7.68 -14.53
CA PHE A 214 -4.59 7.68 -15.18
C PHE A 214 -4.43 8.88 -16.12
N THR A 215 -5.45 9.18 -16.93
CA THR A 215 -5.45 10.36 -17.81
C THR A 215 -5.40 11.66 -17.02
N TRP A 216 -6.06 11.74 -15.87
CA TRP A 216 -5.94 12.89 -14.97
C TRP A 216 -4.49 13.08 -14.46
N TRP A 217 -3.82 11.98 -14.08
CA TRP A 217 -2.42 12.00 -13.66
C TRP A 217 -1.50 12.54 -14.77
N LEU A 218 -1.63 12.01 -16.00
CA LEU A 218 -0.85 12.49 -17.15
C LEU A 218 -1.00 14.00 -17.38
N ASN A 219 -2.21 14.52 -17.27
CA ASN A 219 -2.49 15.92 -17.61
C ASN A 219 -2.19 16.92 -16.49
N ARG A 220 -2.25 16.49 -15.22
CA ARG A 220 -2.17 17.41 -14.07
C ARG A 220 -0.88 17.28 -13.27
N LYS A 221 -0.14 16.20 -13.44
CA LYS A 221 1.01 15.87 -12.60
C LYS A 221 2.30 15.68 -13.39
N ASP A 222 2.29 15.89 -14.71
CA ASP A 222 3.48 16.02 -15.56
C ASP A 222 3.58 17.46 -16.09
N VAL A 223 3.96 18.41 -15.21
CA VAL A 223 3.92 19.86 -15.48
C VAL A 223 4.69 20.25 -16.75
N ASP A 224 5.80 19.56 -17.02
CA ASP A 224 6.66 19.83 -18.16
C ASP A 224 6.34 18.95 -19.39
N GLY A 225 5.41 17.99 -19.29
CA GLY A 225 5.14 17.01 -20.35
C GLY A 225 6.35 16.10 -20.64
N ARG A 226 7.16 15.80 -19.62
CA ARG A 226 8.44 15.08 -19.73
C ARG A 226 8.39 13.68 -19.17
N ASN A 227 7.21 13.19 -18.78
CA ASN A 227 6.98 11.93 -18.07
C ASN A 227 7.73 11.86 -16.73
N VAL A 228 7.88 13.01 -16.06
CA VAL A 228 8.40 13.11 -14.69
C VAL A 228 7.28 13.67 -13.82
N PHE A 229 6.77 12.84 -12.91
CA PHE A 229 5.54 13.16 -12.21
C PHE A 229 5.80 13.83 -10.86
N GLN A 230 4.99 14.85 -10.59
CA GLN A 230 5.05 15.70 -9.39
C GLN A 230 3.68 15.71 -8.75
N GLY A 231 3.60 15.35 -7.46
CA GLY A 231 2.35 15.07 -6.77
C GLY A 231 2.10 15.87 -5.51
N GLY A 232 3.10 16.59 -4.98
CA GLY A 232 2.98 17.18 -3.65
C GLY A 232 3.02 16.11 -2.55
N PHE A 233 1.91 15.97 -1.81
CA PHE A 233 1.75 15.13 -0.61
C PHE A 233 2.15 13.67 -0.82
N LEU A 234 1.62 12.99 -1.85
CA LEU A 234 1.92 11.58 -2.21
C LEU A 234 1.97 10.59 -1.03
N GLY A 235 1.24 10.87 0.06
CA GLY A 235 1.14 10.00 1.25
C GLY A 235 2.39 9.90 2.11
N LEU A 236 3.44 10.70 1.85
CA LEU A 236 4.74 10.63 2.54
C LEU A 236 5.12 12.01 3.13
N ASP A 237 4.30 12.47 4.07
CA ASP A 237 4.18 13.85 4.56
C ASP A 237 5.51 14.62 4.69
N ASN A 238 6.34 14.22 5.65
CA ASN A 238 7.56 14.92 6.03
C ASN A 238 8.83 14.23 5.51
N ILE A 239 8.72 13.30 4.55
CA ILE A 239 9.86 12.49 4.09
C ILE A 239 10.95 13.31 3.39
N GLY A 240 10.55 14.44 2.79
CA GLY A 240 11.41 15.31 2.01
C GLY A 240 12.01 16.47 2.81
N VAL A 241 12.89 17.22 2.14
CA VAL A 241 13.54 18.43 2.67
C VAL A 241 12.55 19.60 2.79
N PHE A 242 11.65 19.72 1.82
CA PHE A 242 10.65 20.78 1.71
C PHE A 242 9.24 20.22 1.89
N ASP A 243 8.32 21.07 2.31
CA ASP A 243 6.88 20.83 2.13
C ASP A 243 6.60 20.78 0.62
N ARG A 244 6.27 19.58 0.13
CA ARG A 244 6.06 19.30 -1.29
C ARG A 244 4.75 19.90 -1.82
N SER A 245 3.85 20.29 -0.94
CA SER A 245 2.55 20.90 -1.28
C SER A 245 2.60 22.43 -1.27
N ALA A 246 3.70 23.03 -0.78
CA ALA A 246 3.91 24.46 -0.76
C ALA A 246 4.84 24.94 -1.90
N PRO A 247 4.75 26.22 -2.32
CA PRO A 247 5.74 26.82 -3.20
C PRO A 247 7.16 26.69 -2.63
N LEU A 248 8.10 26.24 -3.45
CA LEU A 248 9.48 26.08 -3.00
C LEU A 248 10.14 27.45 -2.78
N PRO A 249 10.97 27.60 -1.72
CA PRO A 249 11.70 28.84 -1.47
C PRO A 249 12.56 29.29 -2.67
N THR A 250 13.09 28.33 -3.44
CA THR A 250 13.90 28.58 -4.64
C THR A 250 13.11 29.09 -5.85
N GLY A 251 11.78 29.13 -5.79
CA GLY A 251 10.90 29.42 -6.92
C GLY A 251 10.88 28.35 -8.02
N GLY A 252 11.55 27.21 -7.79
CA GLY A 252 11.65 26.07 -8.69
C GLY A 252 10.58 24.99 -8.46
N HIS A 253 10.86 23.77 -8.89
CA HIS A 253 10.01 22.59 -8.63
C HIS A 253 10.85 21.33 -8.31
N LEU A 254 10.19 20.29 -7.80
CA LEU A 254 10.81 19.00 -7.51
C LEU A 254 10.46 17.97 -8.59
N ASP A 255 11.47 17.36 -9.20
CA ASP A 255 11.30 16.09 -9.89
C ASP A 255 11.32 14.99 -8.83
N GLN A 256 10.16 14.37 -8.57
CA GLN A 256 10.01 13.40 -7.48
C GLN A 256 10.20 11.96 -8.00
N ALA A 257 11.12 11.22 -7.40
CA ALA A 257 11.41 9.84 -7.81
C ALA A 257 10.25 8.89 -7.47
N ASP A 258 9.55 9.15 -6.36
CA ASP A 258 8.35 8.41 -5.95
C ASP A 258 7.17 8.64 -6.88
N GLY A 259 6.83 9.89 -7.23
CA GLY A 259 5.75 10.21 -8.16
C GLY A 259 5.94 9.52 -9.51
N THR A 260 7.18 9.45 -9.99
CA THR A 260 7.53 8.77 -11.23
C THR A 260 7.46 7.25 -11.11
N ALA A 261 7.92 6.68 -9.98
CA ALA A 261 7.78 5.26 -9.69
C ALA A 261 6.31 4.82 -9.55
N TRP A 262 5.46 5.65 -8.93
CA TRP A 262 4.04 5.40 -8.81
C TRP A 262 3.34 5.29 -10.16
N MET A 263 3.66 6.20 -11.09
CA MET A 263 3.09 6.14 -12.43
C MET A 263 3.64 4.98 -13.25
N ALA A 264 4.90 4.59 -13.07
CA ALA A 264 5.42 3.36 -13.67
C ALA A 264 4.64 2.13 -13.18
N LEU A 265 4.40 2.02 -11.86
CA LEU A 265 3.58 0.95 -11.29
C LEU A 265 2.13 1.01 -11.79
N TYR A 266 1.55 2.21 -11.94
CA TYR A 266 0.19 2.38 -12.47
C TYR A 266 0.10 1.87 -13.92
N CYS A 267 1.04 2.25 -14.79
CA CYS A 267 1.12 1.71 -16.15
C CYS A 267 1.19 0.17 -16.14
N GLN A 268 2.03 -0.41 -15.27
CA GLN A 268 2.18 -1.85 -15.16
C GLN A 268 0.89 -2.56 -14.71
N ASN A 269 0.20 -2.03 -13.70
CA ASN A 269 -1.07 -2.62 -13.25
C ASN A 269 -2.15 -2.52 -14.34
N MET A 270 -2.26 -1.37 -15.02
CA MET A 270 -3.22 -1.19 -16.10
C MET A 270 -2.91 -2.09 -17.31
N LEU A 271 -1.63 -2.28 -17.63
CA LEU A 271 -1.17 -3.26 -18.62
C LEU A 271 -1.60 -4.68 -18.23
N GLN A 272 -1.39 -5.10 -16.98
CA GLN A 272 -1.79 -6.42 -16.50
C GLN A 272 -3.31 -6.62 -16.57
N ILE A 273 -4.09 -5.60 -16.18
CA ILE A 273 -5.55 -5.64 -16.28
C ILE A 273 -5.99 -5.73 -17.74
N ALA A 274 -5.40 -4.94 -18.65
CA ALA A 274 -5.74 -4.96 -20.07
C ALA A 274 -5.43 -6.32 -20.71
N VAL A 275 -4.28 -6.92 -20.40
CA VAL A 275 -3.92 -8.28 -20.85
C VAL A 275 -4.92 -9.32 -20.34
N GLU A 276 -5.35 -9.22 -19.08
CA GLU A 276 -6.35 -10.11 -18.50
C GLU A 276 -7.72 -9.95 -19.20
N LEU A 277 -8.17 -8.72 -19.47
CA LEU A 277 -9.44 -8.47 -20.18
C LEU A 277 -9.38 -8.92 -21.65
N ALA A 278 -8.19 -8.91 -22.26
CA ALA A 278 -7.93 -9.41 -23.61
C ALA A 278 -8.05 -10.94 -23.74
N GLU A 279 -8.23 -11.68 -22.64
CA GLU A 279 -8.55 -13.12 -22.71
C GLU A 279 -9.88 -13.38 -23.43
N GLU A 280 -10.84 -12.46 -23.29
CA GLU A 280 -12.18 -12.56 -23.87
C GLU A 280 -12.49 -11.45 -24.88
N ASP A 281 -11.85 -10.28 -24.78
CA ASP A 281 -12.08 -9.16 -25.70
C ASP A 281 -10.77 -8.55 -26.22
N PRO A 282 -10.34 -8.84 -27.46
CA PRO A 282 -9.05 -8.42 -27.98
C PRO A 282 -8.90 -6.89 -28.14
N VAL A 283 -9.95 -6.08 -28.00
CA VAL A 283 -9.84 -4.61 -28.04
C VAL A 283 -8.90 -4.07 -26.94
N TYR A 284 -8.74 -4.81 -25.85
CA TYR A 284 -7.85 -4.43 -24.76
C TYR A 284 -6.36 -4.57 -25.10
N LEU A 285 -6.00 -5.26 -26.18
CA LEU A 285 -4.59 -5.37 -26.61
C LEU A 285 -4.01 -4.01 -27.05
N GLU A 286 -4.81 -3.16 -27.69
CA GLU A 286 -4.40 -1.79 -28.04
C GLU A 286 -4.19 -0.93 -26.77
N GLN A 287 -5.04 -1.13 -25.76
CA GLN A 287 -4.88 -0.47 -24.46
C GLN A 287 -3.64 -0.97 -23.72
N ALA A 288 -3.39 -2.29 -23.74
CA ALA A 288 -2.18 -2.89 -23.19
C ALA A 288 -0.92 -2.27 -23.82
N GLN A 289 -0.88 -2.20 -25.15
CA GLN A 289 0.21 -1.55 -25.88
C GLN A 289 0.39 -0.07 -25.45
N THR A 290 -0.70 0.68 -25.29
CA THR A 290 -0.66 2.07 -24.84
C THR A 290 0.01 2.22 -23.46
N PHE A 291 -0.36 1.37 -22.48
CA PHE A 291 0.25 1.41 -21.16
C PHE A 291 1.72 0.96 -21.17
N PHE A 292 2.09 0.02 -22.03
CA PHE A 292 3.49 -0.33 -22.24
C PHE A 292 4.31 0.85 -22.78
N GLU A 293 3.80 1.57 -23.78
CA GLU A 293 4.48 2.73 -24.35
C GLU A 293 4.63 3.87 -23.33
N HIS A 294 3.61 4.15 -22.53
CA HIS A 294 3.72 5.10 -21.41
C HIS A 294 4.79 4.69 -20.40
N PHE A 295 4.81 3.42 -19.98
CA PHE A 295 5.86 2.90 -19.11
C PHE A 295 7.26 3.08 -19.73
N ALA A 296 7.40 2.80 -21.02
CA ALA A 296 8.67 2.92 -21.73
C ALA A 296 9.19 4.37 -21.74
N TRP A 297 8.31 5.35 -21.94
CA TRP A 297 8.67 6.77 -21.84
C TRP A 297 9.04 7.21 -20.43
N ILE A 298 8.36 6.69 -19.40
CA ILE A 298 8.73 6.92 -18.00
C ILE A 298 10.13 6.36 -17.71
N ALA A 299 10.42 5.14 -18.17
CA ALA A 299 11.74 4.53 -18.00
C ALA A 299 12.85 5.40 -18.61
N VAL A 300 12.59 6.01 -19.78
CA VAL A 300 13.51 6.98 -20.38
C VAL A 300 13.63 8.24 -19.53
N ALA A 301 12.54 8.80 -19.02
CA ALA A 301 12.58 10.02 -18.22
C ALA A 301 13.43 9.86 -16.94
N VAL A 302 13.36 8.69 -16.30
CA VAL A 302 14.13 8.35 -15.09
C VAL A 302 15.61 8.12 -15.40
N ASN A 303 15.92 7.47 -16.53
CA ASN A 303 17.27 6.97 -16.83
C ASN A 303 18.08 7.82 -17.81
N ARG A 304 17.47 8.73 -18.56
CA ARG A 304 18.16 9.43 -19.65
C ARG A 304 19.09 10.55 -19.13
N THR A 305 20.36 10.41 -19.49
CA THR A 305 21.46 11.34 -19.16
C THR A 305 21.69 12.43 -20.21
N ALA A 306 21.06 12.36 -21.39
CA ALA A 306 21.41 13.20 -22.54
C ALA A 306 21.13 14.69 -22.30
N GLY A 307 22.19 15.48 -22.09
CA GLY A 307 22.14 16.94 -21.97
C GLY A 307 21.69 17.48 -20.61
N LYS A 308 21.38 16.60 -19.64
CA LYS A 308 21.07 16.98 -18.25
C LYS A 308 22.34 16.87 -17.41
N THR A 309 22.62 17.89 -16.60
CA THR A 309 23.74 17.86 -15.65
C THR A 309 23.50 16.87 -14.50
N GLU A 310 22.25 16.54 -14.17
CA GLU A 310 21.88 15.64 -13.06
C GLU A 310 20.69 14.73 -13.41
N THR A 311 20.79 13.43 -13.08
CA THR A 311 19.75 12.38 -13.18
C THR A 311 19.26 11.93 -11.79
N MET A 312 18.08 11.30 -11.71
CA MET A 312 17.57 10.77 -10.42
C MET A 312 18.44 9.66 -9.86
N TRP A 313 18.97 8.78 -10.72
CA TRP A 313 19.98 7.80 -10.33
C TRP A 313 21.33 8.48 -10.10
N ASP A 314 21.92 8.24 -8.93
CA ASP A 314 23.29 8.62 -8.60
C ASP A 314 24.20 7.39 -8.76
N GLU A 315 25.21 7.48 -9.64
CA GLU A 315 26.10 6.35 -9.92
C GLU A 315 27.15 6.12 -8.83
N GLU A 316 27.45 7.09 -7.98
CA GLU A 316 28.44 6.95 -6.90
C GLU A 316 27.80 6.23 -5.71
N ASP A 317 26.64 6.74 -5.27
CA ASP A 317 25.85 6.08 -4.25
C ASP A 317 25.30 4.77 -4.84
N GLY A 318 24.56 4.82 -5.94
CA GLY A 318 23.81 3.67 -6.46
C GLY A 318 22.42 3.63 -5.84
N PHE A 319 21.78 4.78 -5.87
CA PHE A 319 20.50 5.04 -5.25
C PHE A 319 19.74 6.11 -6.04
N PHE A 320 18.41 6.10 -5.97
CA PHE A 320 17.58 7.12 -6.60
C PHE A 320 17.29 8.27 -5.62
N TYR A 321 17.28 9.48 -6.15
CA TYR A 321 17.05 10.70 -5.37
C TYR A 321 16.16 11.69 -6.13
N ASP A 322 15.44 12.52 -5.39
CA ASP A 322 14.70 13.66 -5.93
C ASP A 322 15.67 14.70 -6.52
N LEU A 323 15.21 15.44 -7.54
CA LEU A 323 15.96 16.57 -8.09
C LEU A 323 15.22 17.88 -7.83
N LEU A 324 15.91 18.84 -7.25
CA LEU A 324 15.47 20.24 -7.18
C LEU A 324 15.83 20.95 -8.47
N ARG A 325 14.82 21.36 -9.24
CA ARG A 325 14.97 22.14 -10.48
C ARG A 325 14.86 23.62 -10.15
N LEU A 326 15.88 24.39 -10.51
CA LEU A 326 15.94 25.83 -10.25
C LEU A 326 15.44 26.63 -11.46
N PRO A 327 14.85 27.84 -11.27
CA PRO A 327 14.35 28.67 -12.37
C PRO A 327 15.39 29.00 -13.44
N GLY A 328 16.68 29.06 -13.07
CA GLY A 328 17.80 29.28 -13.99
C GLY A 328 18.20 28.09 -14.86
N GLY A 329 17.45 26.98 -14.82
CA GLY A 329 17.74 25.75 -15.58
C GLY A 329 18.75 24.81 -14.90
N GLY A 330 19.30 25.20 -13.75
CA GLY A 330 20.13 24.35 -12.92
C GLY A 330 19.33 23.26 -12.21
N ALA A 331 20.01 22.21 -11.76
CA ALA A 331 19.42 21.14 -10.99
C ALA A 331 20.37 20.68 -9.87
N THR A 332 19.80 20.29 -8.74
CA THR A 332 20.54 19.78 -7.58
C THR A 332 19.88 18.52 -7.06
N ARG A 333 20.66 17.45 -6.87
CA ARG A 333 20.17 16.20 -6.29
C ARG A 333 19.99 16.35 -4.78
N LEU A 334 18.82 15.98 -4.29
CA LEU A 334 18.52 15.95 -2.85
C LEU A 334 18.95 14.59 -2.30
N ARG A 335 20.16 14.50 -1.74
CA ARG A 335 20.79 13.25 -1.28
C ARG A 335 20.22 12.74 0.06
N VAL A 336 18.90 12.59 0.11
CA VAL A 336 18.16 12.01 1.22
C VAL A 336 17.87 10.54 0.90
N ARG A 337 18.50 9.62 1.61
CA ARG A 337 18.29 8.17 1.46
C ARG A 337 17.01 7.76 2.18
N SER A 338 15.89 7.92 1.49
CA SER A 338 14.55 7.59 2.01
C SER A 338 13.83 6.55 1.16
N MET A 339 12.65 6.13 1.62
CA MET A 339 11.74 5.24 0.90
C MET A 339 11.40 5.75 -0.52
N VAL A 340 11.50 7.06 -0.76
CA VAL A 340 11.35 7.69 -2.08
C VAL A 340 12.32 7.08 -3.09
N GLY A 341 13.58 6.87 -2.70
CA GLY A 341 14.59 6.28 -3.57
C GLY A 341 14.47 4.75 -3.73
N LEU A 342 13.69 4.10 -2.88
CA LEU A 342 13.39 2.67 -2.94
C LEU A 342 12.13 2.35 -3.74
N LEU A 343 11.20 3.31 -3.84
CA LEU A 343 9.93 3.15 -4.56
C LEU A 343 10.03 2.67 -6.01
N PRO A 344 11.09 2.97 -6.79
CA PRO A 344 11.29 2.33 -8.08
C PRO A 344 11.25 0.80 -8.05
N LEU A 345 11.63 0.15 -6.94
CA LEU A 345 11.49 -1.31 -6.76
C LEU A 345 10.03 -1.75 -6.80
N ALA A 346 9.08 -0.97 -6.25
CA ALA A 346 7.65 -1.30 -6.28
C ALA A 346 7.11 -1.43 -7.71
N ALA A 347 7.71 -0.69 -8.66
CA ALA A 347 7.42 -0.73 -10.10
C ALA A 347 8.21 -1.84 -10.81
N ALA A 348 8.21 -3.05 -10.26
CA ALA A 348 8.74 -4.27 -10.87
C ALA A 348 7.59 -5.24 -11.15
N THR A 349 7.31 -5.50 -12.42
CA THR A 349 6.23 -6.38 -12.86
C THR A 349 6.73 -7.36 -13.91
N VAL A 350 6.38 -8.64 -13.76
CA VAL A 350 6.78 -9.72 -14.69
C VAL A 350 5.62 -10.07 -15.62
N LEU A 351 5.90 -10.09 -16.91
CA LEU A 351 5.04 -10.72 -17.90
C LEU A 351 5.59 -12.12 -18.19
N GLY A 352 4.78 -13.14 -17.87
CA GLY A 352 5.14 -14.54 -18.04
C GLY A 352 5.11 -15.00 -19.50
N PRO A 353 5.73 -16.15 -19.81
CA PRO A 353 5.77 -16.70 -21.17
C PRO A 353 4.37 -16.93 -21.75
N GLN A 354 3.39 -17.29 -20.91
CA GLN A 354 2.01 -17.55 -21.34
C GLN A 354 1.37 -16.33 -22.00
N VAL A 355 1.64 -15.13 -21.49
CA VAL A 355 1.14 -13.87 -22.08
C VAL A 355 1.79 -13.67 -23.45
N THR A 356 3.11 -13.86 -23.54
CA THR A 356 3.86 -13.65 -24.77
C THR A 356 3.57 -14.67 -25.86
N GLU A 357 3.25 -15.91 -25.48
CA GLU A 357 2.87 -16.99 -26.39
C GLU A 357 1.43 -16.80 -26.90
N ARG A 358 0.53 -16.33 -26.03
CA ARG A 358 -0.87 -16.11 -26.36
C ARG A 358 -1.10 -14.85 -27.20
N TYR A 359 -0.32 -13.79 -26.97
CA TYR A 359 -0.47 -12.49 -27.62
C TYR A 359 0.83 -12.05 -28.34
N PRO A 360 1.24 -12.74 -29.41
CA PRO A 360 2.43 -12.37 -30.17
C PRO A 360 2.33 -10.94 -30.76
N GLU A 361 1.13 -10.46 -31.08
CA GLU A 361 0.91 -9.10 -31.59
C GLU A 361 1.34 -8.01 -30.60
N LEU A 362 1.21 -8.24 -29.29
CA LEU A 362 1.67 -7.30 -28.27
C LEU A 362 3.20 -7.21 -28.25
N LEU A 363 3.88 -8.35 -28.45
CA LEU A 363 5.34 -8.38 -28.55
C LEU A 363 5.85 -7.72 -29.83
N ASP A 364 5.18 -7.94 -30.95
CA ASP A 364 5.57 -7.36 -32.23
C ASP A 364 5.34 -5.85 -32.22
N ALA A 365 4.20 -5.37 -31.70
CA ALA A 365 3.95 -3.94 -31.50
C ALA A 365 4.98 -3.29 -30.56
N ALA A 366 5.34 -3.96 -29.45
CA ALA A 366 6.40 -3.50 -28.56
C ALA A 366 7.77 -3.43 -29.26
N ARG A 367 8.13 -4.43 -30.07
CA ARG A 367 9.37 -4.41 -30.87
C ARG A 367 9.38 -3.28 -31.88
N ASP A 368 8.31 -3.15 -32.66
CA ASP A 368 8.14 -2.08 -33.66
C ASP A 368 8.22 -0.68 -33.01
N PHE A 369 7.67 -0.52 -31.81
CA PHE A 369 7.80 0.71 -31.05
C PHE A 369 9.25 0.98 -30.63
N LEU A 370 9.96 -0.01 -30.10
CA LEU A 370 11.36 0.15 -29.68
C LEU A 370 12.30 0.43 -30.86
N ASP A 371 12.08 -0.22 -31.99
CA ASP A 371 12.88 -0.03 -33.21
C ASP A 371 12.70 1.38 -33.79
N ARG A 372 11.47 1.94 -33.69
CA ARG A 372 11.18 3.34 -34.05
C ARG A 372 11.74 4.36 -33.07
N HIS A 373 12.03 3.98 -31.83
CA HIS A 373 12.49 4.89 -30.77
C HIS A 373 13.82 4.44 -30.13
N PRO A 374 14.97 4.66 -30.79
CA PRO A 374 16.27 4.21 -30.30
C PRO A 374 16.65 4.69 -28.89
N SER A 375 16.20 5.90 -28.49
CA SER A 375 16.41 6.43 -27.14
C SER A 375 15.67 5.66 -26.05
N VAL A 376 14.56 5.02 -26.42
CA VAL A 376 13.80 4.12 -25.53
C VAL A 376 14.47 2.76 -25.51
N SER A 377 14.81 2.24 -26.69
CA SER A 377 15.50 0.96 -26.84
C SER A 377 16.81 0.92 -26.05
N SER A 378 17.61 1.99 -26.02
CA SER A 378 18.86 2.04 -25.24
C SER A 378 18.66 1.89 -23.73
N VAL A 379 17.56 2.39 -23.19
CA VAL A 379 17.24 2.30 -21.76
C VAL A 379 16.63 0.94 -21.43
N LEU A 380 15.65 0.51 -22.23
CA LEU A 380 14.95 -0.75 -21.98
C LEU A 380 15.79 -1.98 -22.34
N SER A 381 16.75 -1.88 -23.28
CA SER A 381 17.69 -2.97 -23.57
C SER A 381 18.64 -3.26 -22.40
N GLN A 382 18.97 -2.25 -21.58
CA GLN A 382 19.78 -2.41 -20.37
C GLN A 382 19.00 -3.13 -19.25
N GLY A 383 17.68 -2.90 -19.17
CA GLY A 383 16.77 -3.63 -18.25
C GLY A 383 16.25 -4.97 -18.79
N ARG A 384 16.52 -5.30 -20.06
CA ARG A 384 16.14 -6.57 -20.71
C ARG A 384 17.17 -7.67 -20.42
N THR A 385 17.44 -7.96 -19.16
CA THR A 385 17.83 -9.34 -18.83
C THR A 385 16.60 -10.19 -19.09
N GLY A 386 16.64 -11.03 -20.14
CA GLY A 386 15.63 -12.09 -20.29
C GLY A 386 15.60 -12.84 -18.98
N GLY A 387 14.50 -12.73 -18.25
CA GLY A 387 14.36 -13.45 -17.00
C GLY A 387 14.60 -14.93 -17.26
N THR A 388 15.00 -15.65 -16.21
CA THR A 388 15.04 -17.10 -16.30
C THR A 388 13.66 -17.58 -16.80
N ARG A 389 13.64 -18.65 -17.60
CA ARG A 389 12.39 -19.31 -18.06
C ARG A 389 11.49 -18.47 -19.00
N GLY A 390 12.03 -17.46 -19.70
CA GLY A 390 11.29 -16.72 -20.73
C GLY A 390 10.48 -15.52 -20.23
N ASN A 391 10.62 -15.19 -18.94
CA ASN A 391 9.97 -14.05 -18.31
C ASN A 391 10.50 -12.71 -18.85
N ARG A 392 9.61 -11.70 -18.91
CA ARG A 392 9.94 -10.32 -19.27
C ARG A 392 9.68 -9.39 -18.08
N LEU A 393 10.73 -8.77 -17.57
CA LEU A 393 10.63 -7.79 -16.49
C LEU A 393 10.39 -6.39 -17.05
N LEU A 394 9.38 -5.72 -16.52
CA LEU A 394 9.19 -4.28 -16.63
C LEU A 394 9.67 -3.64 -15.32
N ALA A 395 10.82 -2.97 -15.37
CA ALA A 395 11.42 -2.27 -14.23
C ALA A 395 12.13 -0.99 -14.68
N LEU A 396 12.33 -0.05 -13.75
CA LEU A 396 13.04 1.22 -13.98
C LEU A 396 14.56 1.10 -13.84
N PHE A 397 15.06 -0.09 -13.52
CA PHE A 397 16.46 -0.41 -13.23
C PHE A 397 16.83 -1.75 -13.88
N ASP A 398 18.13 -1.99 -14.01
CA ASP A 398 18.71 -3.26 -14.45
C ASP A 398 19.23 -4.09 -13.26
N GLU A 399 19.73 -5.30 -13.54
CA GLU A 399 20.24 -6.19 -12.50
C GLU A 399 21.42 -5.58 -11.68
N PRO A 400 22.45 -4.95 -12.30
CA PRO A 400 23.50 -4.28 -11.55
C PRO A 400 22.97 -3.21 -10.57
N ARG A 401 22.04 -2.37 -11.00
CA ARG A 401 21.42 -1.37 -10.12
C ARG A 401 20.58 -2.01 -9.03
N LEU A 402 19.82 -3.07 -9.35
CA LEU A 402 19.07 -3.84 -8.35
C LEU A 402 19.99 -4.32 -7.21
N ARG A 403 21.14 -4.91 -7.53
CA ARG A 403 22.10 -5.37 -6.51
C ARG A 403 22.58 -4.24 -5.60
N ARG A 404 22.84 -3.04 -6.16
CA ARG A 404 23.26 -1.85 -5.40
C ARG A 404 22.16 -1.30 -4.49
N ILE A 405 20.91 -1.31 -4.97
CA ILE A 405 19.75 -0.90 -4.17
C ILE A 405 19.56 -1.89 -3.01
N LEU A 406 19.56 -3.20 -3.30
CA LEU A 406 19.39 -4.25 -2.29
C LEU A 406 20.49 -4.23 -1.22
N THR A 407 21.72 -3.89 -1.61
CA THR A 407 22.83 -3.74 -0.65
C THR A 407 22.48 -2.71 0.44
N ARG A 408 21.79 -1.61 0.11
CA ARG A 408 21.34 -0.63 1.11
C ARG A 408 20.04 -1.02 1.80
N LEU A 409 19.09 -1.53 1.04
CA LEU A 409 17.79 -1.96 1.56
C LEU A 409 17.95 -2.96 2.71
N LEU A 410 18.93 -3.86 2.58
CA LEU A 410 19.17 -4.99 3.48
C LEU A 410 20.28 -4.72 4.50
N ASP A 411 20.81 -3.49 4.56
CA ASP A 411 21.81 -3.07 5.54
C ASP A 411 21.11 -2.59 6.83
N GLU A 412 21.51 -3.16 7.97
CA GLU A 412 20.93 -2.84 9.28
C GLU A 412 21.31 -1.44 9.80
N ASP A 413 22.44 -0.91 9.33
CA ASP A 413 22.87 0.48 9.56
C ASP A 413 22.20 1.47 8.60
N GLU A 414 21.41 0.98 7.63
CA GLU A 414 20.59 1.80 6.74
C GLU A 414 19.09 1.50 6.93
N PHE A 415 18.47 0.70 6.06
CA PHE A 415 17.01 0.54 6.00
C PHE A 415 16.49 -0.67 6.78
N LEU A 416 17.28 -1.73 6.96
CA LEU A 416 16.79 -2.99 7.53
C LEU A 416 16.74 -2.92 9.06
N SER A 417 15.57 -2.71 9.63
CA SER A 417 15.35 -2.81 11.07
C SER A 417 15.13 -4.26 11.49
N PRO A 418 15.38 -4.65 12.76
CA PRO A 418 14.88 -5.92 13.33
C PRO A 418 13.36 -6.13 13.22
N TYR A 419 12.62 -5.09 12.84
CA TYR A 419 11.16 -5.04 12.80
C TYR A 419 10.56 -4.70 11.41
N GLY A 420 11.39 -4.56 10.36
CA GLY A 420 10.94 -4.26 8.99
C GLY A 420 11.83 -3.25 8.29
N LEU A 421 11.33 -2.60 7.24
CA LEU A 421 12.05 -1.55 6.53
C LEU A 421 11.70 -0.17 7.09
N ARG A 422 12.74 0.60 7.42
CA ARG A 422 12.64 2.01 7.84
C ARG A 422 12.25 2.90 6.66
N SER A 423 11.49 3.96 6.94
CA SER A 423 11.12 4.98 5.94
C SER A 423 12.28 5.90 5.53
N LEU A 424 13.30 6.05 6.38
CA LEU A 424 14.53 6.79 6.14
C LEU A 424 15.74 5.95 6.61
N SER A 425 16.83 5.98 5.85
CA SER A 425 18.06 5.29 6.21
C SER A 425 18.61 5.80 7.54
N ARG A 426 18.97 4.86 8.44
CA ARG A 426 19.62 5.16 9.72
C ARG A 426 20.97 5.85 9.55
N HIS A 427 21.57 5.82 8.35
CA HIS A 427 22.71 6.65 7.96
C HIS A 427 22.55 8.14 8.34
N HIS A 428 21.33 8.67 8.24
CA HIS A 428 21.03 10.06 8.57
C HIS A 428 20.95 10.36 10.07
N ALA A 429 21.18 9.38 10.95
CA ALA A 429 21.37 9.61 12.38
C ALA A 429 22.71 10.29 12.66
N ASP A 430 23.78 9.83 12.00
CA ASP A 430 25.13 10.39 12.15
C ASP A 430 25.46 11.44 11.09
N ARG A 431 24.75 11.41 9.95
CA ARG A 431 24.99 12.26 8.78
C ARG A 431 23.67 12.84 8.24
N PRO A 432 23.06 13.79 8.97
CA PRO A 432 21.84 14.44 8.50
C PRO A 432 22.10 15.11 7.15
N TYR A 433 21.10 15.09 6.28
CA TYR A 433 21.18 15.81 5.02
C TYR A 433 20.86 17.29 5.25
N GLU A 434 21.72 18.17 4.76
CA GLU A 434 21.61 19.62 4.96
C GLU A 434 21.61 20.35 3.63
N LEU A 435 20.73 21.34 3.51
CA LEU A 435 20.64 22.21 2.34
C LEU A 435 20.42 23.66 2.78
N GLU A 436 21.27 24.56 2.29
CA GLU A 436 21.11 26.00 2.51
C GLU A 436 20.46 26.65 1.28
N VAL A 437 19.34 27.33 1.48
CA VAL A 437 18.63 28.10 0.45
C VAL A 437 18.26 29.46 1.03
N ASP A 438 18.65 30.54 0.35
CA ASP A 438 18.35 31.93 0.71
C ASP A 438 18.68 32.28 2.18
N GLY A 439 19.81 31.76 2.68
CA GLY A 439 20.27 31.96 4.06
C GLY A 439 19.49 31.18 5.12
N ARG A 440 18.59 30.27 4.71
CA ARG A 440 17.90 29.33 5.60
C ARG A 440 18.43 27.92 5.41
N ARG A 441 18.80 27.29 6.52
CA ARG A 441 19.23 25.88 6.57
C ARG A 441 18.00 24.97 6.71
N TYR A 442 17.91 23.97 5.84
CA TYR A 442 16.97 22.87 5.90
C TYR A 442 17.72 21.59 6.25
N GLU A 443 17.12 20.76 7.10
CA GLU A 443 17.76 19.54 7.62
C GLU A 443 16.79 18.36 7.57
N VAL A 444 17.31 17.19 7.18
CA VAL A 444 16.64 15.89 7.26
C VAL A 444 17.51 14.94 8.07
N SER A 445 17.02 14.60 9.25
CA SER A 445 17.70 13.74 10.24
C SER A 445 16.88 12.48 10.47
N TYR A 446 17.54 11.39 10.87
CA TYR A 446 16.86 10.16 11.26
C TYR A 446 16.13 10.31 12.59
N LEU A 447 14.81 10.13 12.55
CA LEU A 447 13.89 10.20 13.68
C LEU A 447 13.12 8.87 13.72
N PRO A 448 13.53 7.90 14.54
CA PRO A 448 12.89 6.60 14.53
C PRO A 448 11.49 6.61 15.14
N ALA A 449 11.10 7.67 15.85
CA ALA A 449 9.85 7.81 16.60
C ALA A 449 8.96 8.94 16.03
N GLU A 450 8.51 9.89 16.87
CA GLU A 450 7.74 11.06 16.44
C GLU A 450 8.60 12.09 15.70
N SER A 451 7.93 12.92 14.89
CA SER A 451 8.56 14.05 14.19
C SER A 451 8.92 15.16 15.19
N HIS A 452 10.07 15.81 15.02
CA HIS A 452 10.40 17.05 15.74
C HIS A 452 9.89 18.31 15.03
N SER A 453 9.16 18.16 13.92
CA SER A 453 8.63 19.26 13.12
C SER A 453 7.12 19.17 12.99
N GLY A 454 6.44 20.33 12.96
CA GLY A 454 5.00 20.43 12.74
C GLY A 454 4.57 20.35 11.27
N MET A 455 5.47 20.01 10.34
CA MET A 455 5.13 19.83 8.92
C MET A 455 4.04 18.75 8.83
N PHE A 456 2.87 19.11 8.28
CA PHE A 456 1.68 18.24 8.19
C PHE A 456 1.10 17.71 9.53
N GLY A 457 1.17 18.49 10.61
CA GLY A 457 0.39 18.21 11.83
C GLY A 457 1.12 17.45 12.95
N GLY A 458 2.42 17.17 12.79
CA GLY A 458 3.35 16.87 13.89
C GLY A 458 3.35 15.44 14.47
N ASN A 459 2.26 14.68 14.34
CA ASN A 459 2.18 13.32 14.91
C ASN A 459 2.56 12.20 13.94
N SER A 460 2.51 12.43 12.62
CA SER A 460 2.95 11.50 11.58
C SER A 460 4.44 11.70 11.26
N ASN A 461 5.19 10.61 11.06
CA ASN A 461 6.63 10.70 10.76
C ASN A 461 7.12 9.63 9.75
N TRP A 462 7.68 10.10 8.64
CA TRP A 462 8.30 9.31 7.58
C TRP A 462 9.83 9.42 7.56
N ARG A 463 10.44 9.99 8.60
CA ARG A 463 11.90 10.18 8.71
C ARG A 463 12.60 9.08 9.52
N GLY A 464 12.10 7.85 9.46
CA GLY A 464 12.72 6.72 10.16
C GLY A 464 11.80 5.58 10.61
N PRO A 465 10.53 5.81 10.97
CA PRO A 465 9.64 4.75 11.41
C PRO A 465 9.33 3.73 10.31
N ILE A 466 8.80 2.58 10.72
CA ILE A 466 8.35 1.48 9.87
C ILE A 466 6.86 1.64 9.59
N TRP A 467 6.51 1.57 8.31
CA TRP A 467 5.13 1.68 7.82
C TRP A 467 4.76 0.42 7.02
N PHE A 468 3.62 -0.19 7.37
CA PHE A 468 3.13 -1.43 6.75
C PHE A 468 2.86 -1.30 5.23
N PRO A 469 2.22 -0.23 4.73
CA PRO A 469 1.98 -0.06 3.29
C PRO A 469 3.23 -0.22 2.42
N MET A 470 4.31 0.48 2.80
CA MET A 470 5.55 0.50 2.03
C MET A 470 6.26 -0.85 2.09
N ASN A 471 6.29 -1.47 3.27
CA ASN A 471 6.86 -2.80 3.44
C ASN A 471 6.12 -3.85 2.60
N ALA A 472 4.78 -3.81 2.56
CA ALA A 472 3.99 -4.74 1.75
C ALA A 472 4.27 -4.59 0.25
N LEU A 473 4.44 -3.36 -0.24
CA LEU A 473 4.82 -3.11 -1.64
C LEU A 473 6.24 -3.57 -1.95
N MET A 474 7.19 -3.41 -1.01
CA MET A 474 8.55 -3.94 -1.17
C MET A 474 8.58 -5.46 -1.17
N ILE A 475 7.82 -6.12 -0.28
CA ILE A 475 7.67 -7.59 -0.28
C ILE A 475 7.11 -8.05 -1.63
N ARG A 476 6.04 -7.41 -2.15
CA ARG A 476 5.51 -7.71 -3.48
C ARG A 476 6.59 -7.56 -4.57
N ALA A 477 7.36 -6.48 -4.54
CA ALA A 477 8.42 -6.24 -5.51
C ALA A 477 9.47 -7.34 -5.51
N LEU A 478 9.94 -7.73 -4.32
CA LEU A 478 10.92 -8.81 -4.15
C LEU A 478 10.40 -10.15 -4.69
N LEU A 479 9.12 -10.46 -4.46
CA LEU A 479 8.51 -11.68 -5.00
C LEU A 479 8.39 -11.65 -6.53
N ASN A 480 8.02 -10.49 -7.13
CA ASN A 480 8.01 -10.33 -8.59
C ASN A 480 9.42 -10.49 -9.17
N LEU A 481 10.42 -9.88 -8.55
CA LEU A 481 11.81 -9.98 -8.98
C LEU A 481 12.32 -11.42 -8.82
N TYR A 482 11.92 -12.13 -7.76
CA TYR A 482 12.21 -13.55 -7.60
C TYR A 482 11.62 -14.39 -8.74
N VAL A 483 10.36 -14.16 -9.14
CA VAL A 483 9.75 -14.85 -10.30
C VAL A 483 10.56 -14.61 -11.59
N CYS A 484 11.14 -13.42 -11.75
CA CYS A 484 12.01 -13.12 -12.89
C CYS A 484 13.37 -13.82 -12.83
N TYR A 485 14.06 -13.72 -11.70
CA TYR A 485 15.48 -14.08 -11.58
C TYR A 485 15.72 -15.50 -11.07
N GLY A 486 14.77 -16.11 -10.37
CA GLY A 486 14.90 -17.44 -9.80
C GLY A 486 15.93 -17.55 -8.67
N ASP A 487 16.27 -18.79 -8.32
CA ASP A 487 17.19 -19.14 -7.23
C ASP A 487 18.64 -18.72 -7.49
N GLU A 488 19.01 -18.49 -8.75
CA GLU A 488 20.38 -18.09 -9.14
C GLU A 488 20.72 -16.68 -8.65
N PHE A 489 19.71 -15.81 -8.51
CA PHE A 489 19.91 -14.48 -7.97
C PHE A 489 19.81 -14.50 -6.45
N THR A 490 20.97 -14.49 -5.82
CA THR A 490 21.09 -14.28 -4.38
C THR A 490 21.67 -12.92 -4.06
N VAL A 491 21.36 -12.45 -2.85
CA VAL A 491 21.95 -11.27 -2.19
C VAL A 491 22.29 -11.60 -0.75
N GLU A 492 23.09 -10.75 -0.11
CA GLU A 492 23.42 -10.89 1.30
C GLU A 492 22.31 -10.26 2.14
N CYS A 493 21.78 -10.98 3.12
CA CYS A 493 20.70 -10.50 3.98
C CYS A 493 20.89 -11.03 5.41
N PRO A 494 21.18 -10.15 6.39
CA PRO A 494 21.50 -8.73 6.22
C PRO A 494 22.78 -8.49 5.40
N THR A 495 22.92 -7.30 4.80
CA THR A 495 24.16 -6.88 4.15
C THR A 495 25.33 -6.94 5.14
N GLY A 496 26.45 -7.54 4.75
CA GLY A 496 27.62 -7.72 5.61
C GLY A 496 27.60 -8.96 6.54
N SER A 497 26.50 -9.73 6.56
CA SER A 497 26.35 -10.94 7.41
C SER A 497 27.05 -12.21 6.89
N GLY A 498 27.41 -12.27 5.61
CA GLY A 498 27.84 -13.47 4.90
C GLY A 498 26.71 -14.43 4.49
N THR A 499 25.48 -14.21 4.97
CA THR A 499 24.33 -15.08 4.68
C THR A 499 23.71 -14.71 3.33
N ARG A 500 23.74 -15.65 2.38
CA ARG A 500 23.16 -15.48 1.05
C ARG A 500 21.73 -15.98 1.02
N MET A 501 20.81 -15.13 0.58
CA MET A 501 19.40 -15.43 0.45
C MET A 501 18.91 -15.14 -0.97
N THR A 502 17.98 -15.95 -1.45
CA THR A 502 17.14 -15.66 -2.63
C THR A 502 16.20 -14.49 -2.34
N LEU A 503 15.64 -13.87 -3.37
CA LEU A 503 14.67 -12.78 -3.18
C LEU A 503 13.36 -13.24 -2.51
N PHE A 504 12.99 -14.52 -2.63
CA PHE A 504 11.88 -15.11 -1.88
C PHE A 504 12.17 -15.14 -0.37
N GLU A 505 13.36 -15.62 0.01
CA GLU A 505 13.79 -15.67 1.40
C GLU A 505 13.94 -14.26 2.01
N VAL A 506 14.45 -13.29 1.25
CA VAL A 506 14.51 -11.88 1.69
C VAL A 506 13.10 -11.32 1.94
N ALA A 507 12.15 -11.57 1.04
CA ALA A 507 10.77 -11.13 1.20
C ALA A 507 10.13 -11.75 2.46
N ARG A 508 10.42 -13.03 2.73
CA ARG A 508 9.98 -13.73 3.94
C ARG A 508 10.62 -13.16 5.20
N GLU A 509 11.92 -12.90 5.20
CA GLU A 509 12.64 -12.30 6.34
C GLU A 509 12.03 -10.95 6.73
N ILE A 510 11.70 -10.09 5.75
CA ILE A 510 11.04 -8.80 6.02
C ILE A 510 9.62 -9.03 6.61
N SER A 511 8.85 -9.97 6.07
CA SER A 511 7.54 -10.36 6.62
C SER A 511 7.64 -10.84 8.07
N ASP A 512 8.62 -11.70 8.37
CA ASP A 512 8.83 -12.27 9.70
C ASP A 512 9.25 -11.19 10.70
N ARG A 513 10.07 -10.21 10.28
CA ARG A 513 10.42 -9.01 11.08
C ARG A 513 9.20 -8.14 11.38
N LEU A 514 8.31 -7.94 10.42
CA LEU A 514 7.06 -7.19 10.64
C LEU A 514 6.11 -7.92 11.60
N MET A 515 5.99 -9.24 11.48
CA MET A 515 5.20 -10.05 12.42
C MET A 515 5.77 -9.99 13.84
N ARG A 516 7.11 -10.00 13.97
CA ARG A 516 7.82 -9.93 15.26
C ARG A 516 7.41 -8.73 16.12
N ILE A 517 7.01 -7.60 15.52
CA ILE A 517 6.47 -6.42 16.23
C ILE A 517 5.37 -6.80 17.22
N PHE A 518 4.55 -7.79 16.84
CA PHE A 518 3.35 -8.17 17.58
C PHE A 518 3.51 -9.47 18.34
N LEU A 519 4.60 -10.21 18.18
CA LEU A 519 4.79 -11.48 18.88
C LEU A 519 5.43 -11.26 20.25
N PRO A 520 5.11 -12.11 21.25
CA PRO A 520 5.80 -12.06 22.52
C PRO A 520 7.26 -12.51 22.32
N ASP A 521 8.18 -11.79 22.95
CA ASP A 521 9.59 -12.18 23.05
C ASP A 521 9.78 -13.26 24.13
N ALA A 522 11.05 -13.57 24.44
CA ALA A 522 11.40 -14.56 25.46
C ALA A 522 10.91 -14.18 26.88
N ASP A 523 10.70 -12.90 27.15
CA ASP A 523 10.18 -12.36 28.42
C ASP A 523 8.64 -12.17 28.38
N GLY A 524 7.99 -12.58 27.28
CA GLY A 524 6.55 -12.45 27.09
C GLY A 524 6.09 -11.05 26.66
N ARG A 525 7.02 -10.12 26.39
CA ARG A 525 6.70 -8.74 26.03
C ARG A 525 6.57 -8.59 24.52
N ARG A 526 5.70 -7.69 24.06
CA ARG A 526 5.55 -7.38 22.63
C ARG A 526 6.22 -6.04 22.32
N PRO A 527 7.03 -5.94 21.26
CA PRO A 527 7.61 -4.68 20.82
C PRO A 527 6.57 -3.57 20.65
N CYS A 528 5.39 -3.88 20.08
CA CYS A 528 4.33 -2.89 19.83
C CYS A 528 3.87 -2.11 21.07
N TYR A 529 4.07 -2.64 22.28
CA TYR A 529 3.70 -1.94 23.53
C TYR A 529 4.75 -0.94 24.02
N GLY A 530 5.92 -0.84 23.37
CA GLY A 530 6.92 0.19 23.67
C GLY A 530 7.43 0.20 25.11
N GLY A 531 7.41 -0.95 25.79
CA GLY A 531 7.87 -1.07 27.18
C GLY A 531 6.81 -0.72 28.24
N GLN A 532 5.58 -0.40 27.86
CA GLN A 532 4.50 -0.12 28.82
C GLN A 532 4.13 -1.36 29.63
N THR A 533 4.29 -1.29 30.96
CA THR A 533 4.10 -2.44 31.86
C THR A 533 2.67 -2.94 31.92
N ILE A 534 1.67 -2.04 31.85
CA ILE A 534 0.25 -2.43 31.87
C ILE A 534 -0.09 -3.38 30.71
N PHE A 535 0.38 -3.11 29.50
CA PHE A 535 0.13 -3.96 28.34
C PHE A 535 1.05 -5.18 28.27
N ALA A 536 2.13 -5.23 29.04
CA ALA A 536 3.04 -6.37 29.07
C ALA A 536 2.70 -7.39 30.16
N GLU A 537 2.23 -6.92 31.32
CA GLU A 537 2.17 -7.72 32.56
C GLU A 537 0.75 -7.95 33.08
N ASP A 538 -0.19 -7.03 32.80
CA ASP A 538 -1.56 -7.15 33.29
C ASP A 538 -2.33 -8.27 32.56
N GLU A 539 -2.97 -9.15 33.34
CA GLU A 539 -3.67 -10.33 32.81
C GLU A 539 -4.86 -10.00 31.90
N HIS A 540 -5.43 -8.80 32.04
CA HIS A 540 -6.55 -8.34 31.23
C HIS A 540 -6.10 -7.69 29.91
N TRP A 541 -4.87 -7.17 29.86
CA TRP A 541 -4.39 -6.37 28.73
C TRP A 541 -3.35 -7.08 27.86
N ARG A 542 -2.51 -7.96 28.43
CA ARG A 542 -1.36 -8.55 27.72
C ARG A 542 -1.69 -9.35 26.45
N GLU A 543 -2.93 -9.79 26.35
CA GLU A 543 -3.44 -10.58 25.23
C GLU A 543 -4.16 -9.76 24.16
N LEU A 544 -4.42 -8.47 24.43
CA LEU A 544 -5.13 -7.54 23.56
C LEU A 544 -4.10 -6.75 22.73
N VAL A 545 -3.88 -7.19 21.50
CA VAL A 545 -2.85 -6.62 20.63
C VAL A 545 -3.33 -5.29 20.07
N THR A 546 -2.52 -4.25 20.21
CA THR A 546 -2.76 -2.93 19.61
C THR A 546 -2.10 -2.84 18.24
N PHE A 547 -2.79 -2.23 17.29
CA PHE A 547 -2.31 -2.03 15.93
C PHE A 547 -2.16 -0.54 15.68
N SER A 548 -0.92 -0.08 15.76
CA SER A 548 -0.58 1.33 15.66
C SER A 548 -0.44 1.79 14.21
N GLU A 549 -0.42 3.11 14.02
CA GLU A 549 -0.27 3.75 12.72
C GLU A 549 1.07 3.46 12.07
N TYR A 550 2.13 3.59 12.85
CA TYR A 550 3.50 3.25 12.47
C TYR A 550 4.27 2.72 13.66
N PHE A 551 5.49 2.23 13.40
CA PHE A 551 6.31 1.58 14.42
C PHE A 551 7.70 2.19 14.48
N HIS A 552 8.24 2.29 15.69
CA HIS A 552 9.56 2.87 15.92
C HIS A 552 10.63 2.12 15.12
N GLY A 553 11.44 2.86 14.37
CA GLY A 553 12.38 2.31 13.40
C GLY A 553 13.42 1.34 13.96
N ASP A 554 13.76 1.43 15.26
CA ASP A 554 14.79 0.58 15.88
C ASP A 554 14.28 -0.46 16.90
N ASN A 555 13.11 -0.25 17.51
CA ASN A 555 12.64 -1.08 18.63
C ASN A 555 11.22 -1.62 18.45
N GLY A 556 10.51 -1.26 17.37
CA GLY A 556 9.19 -1.78 17.06
C GLY A 556 8.05 -1.26 17.95
N ALA A 557 8.27 -0.25 18.80
CA ALA A 557 7.22 0.39 19.59
C ALA A 557 6.12 0.96 18.67
N GLY A 558 4.85 0.68 18.99
CA GLY A 558 3.71 1.25 18.27
C GLY A 558 3.55 2.73 18.59
N LEU A 559 3.36 3.55 17.55
CA LEU A 559 3.30 5.01 17.60
C LEU A 559 2.19 5.55 16.70
N GLY A 560 1.82 6.83 16.89
CA GLY A 560 0.68 7.43 16.22
C GLY A 560 -0.64 6.84 16.72
N ALA A 561 -1.65 6.79 15.84
CA ALA A 561 -2.97 6.28 16.21
C ALA A 561 -2.91 4.83 16.69
N SER A 562 -3.48 4.57 17.87
CA SER A 562 -3.28 3.30 18.61
C SER A 562 -4.17 2.14 18.15
N HIS A 563 -5.20 2.43 17.37
CA HIS A 563 -6.19 1.48 16.87
C HIS A 563 -6.27 1.50 15.34
N GLN A 564 -5.21 1.96 14.65
CA GLN A 564 -5.13 2.03 13.20
C GLN A 564 -4.92 0.64 12.60
N THR A 565 -5.84 -0.26 12.90
CA THR A 565 -6.02 -1.57 12.25
C THR A 565 -6.63 -1.39 10.86
N GLY A 566 -6.26 -0.31 10.17
CA GLY A 566 -6.48 -0.06 8.76
C GLY A 566 -5.35 -0.73 7.97
N TRP A 567 -4.37 0.03 7.47
CA TRP A 567 -3.25 -0.58 6.75
C TRP A 567 -2.41 -1.54 7.60
N THR A 568 -2.37 -1.37 8.94
CA THR A 568 -1.60 -2.26 9.82
C THR A 568 -2.24 -3.65 9.86
N GLY A 569 -3.52 -3.75 9.47
CA GLY A 569 -4.20 -5.02 9.21
C GLY A 569 -3.47 -5.92 8.21
N LEU A 570 -2.60 -5.37 7.35
CA LEU A 570 -1.73 -6.15 6.44
C LEU A 570 -0.87 -7.20 7.17
N VAL A 571 -0.61 -7.05 8.47
CA VAL A 571 0.04 -8.08 9.29
C VAL A 571 -0.70 -9.42 9.26
N ALA A 572 -2.01 -9.42 8.99
CA ALA A 572 -2.77 -10.63 8.75
C ALA A 572 -2.39 -11.30 7.41
N VAL A 573 -2.12 -10.51 6.38
CA VAL A 573 -1.91 -10.99 5.00
C VAL A 573 -0.50 -11.57 4.82
N LEU A 574 0.52 -10.83 5.27
CA LEU A 574 1.93 -11.14 5.01
C LEU A 574 2.36 -12.57 5.41
N PRO A 575 2.14 -13.07 6.65
CA PRO A 575 2.53 -14.44 7.02
C PRO A 575 1.74 -15.50 6.21
N HIS A 576 0.50 -15.19 5.83
CA HIS A 576 -0.31 -16.09 5.00
C HIS A 576 0.21 -16.22 3.58
N MET A 577 0.98 -15.25 3.08
CA MET A 577 1.62 -15.35 1.76
C MET A 577 2.71 -16.43 1.75
N PHE A 578 3.42 -16.62 2.85
CA PHE A 578 4.54 -17.56 2.96
C PHE A 578 4.15 -18.91 3.60
N ALA A 579 3.03 -18.98 4.33
CA ALA A 579 2.61 -20.19 5.02
C ALA A 579 2.40 -21.37 4.05
N GLY A 580 3.30 -22.37 4.11
CA GLY A 580 3.26 -23.53 3.23
C GLY A 580 3.58 -23.24 1.76
N LEU A 581 4.12 -22.05 1.45
CA LEU A 581 4.59 -21.69 0.13
C LEU A 581 6.11 -21.86 0.06
N THR A 582 6.62 -22.56 -0.95
CA THR A 582 8.05 -22.60 -1.25
C THR A 582 8.40 -21.62 -2.37
N GLY A 583 9.69 -21.29 -2.49
CA GLY A 583 10.18 -20.54 -3.65
C GLY A 583 9.94 -21.30 -4.96
N GLU A 584 10.03 -22.63 -4.96
CA GLU A 584 9.78 -23.46 -6.14
C GLU A 584 8.34 -23.32 -6.64
N ASP A 585 7.36 -23.40 -5.74
CA ASP A 585 5.94 -23.20 -6.05
C ASP A 585 5.70 -21.85 -6.73
N LEU A 586 6.36 -20.81 -6.24
CA LEU A 586 6.26 -19.45 -6.77
C LEU A 586 6.87 -19.33 -8.17
N LEU A 587 7.98 -20.02 -8.46
CA LEU A 587 8.60 -20.03 -9.79
C LEU A 587 7.80 -20.84 -10.81
N GLU A 588 7.15 -21.92 -10.39
CA GLU A 588 6.33 -22.76 -11.28
C GLU A 588 4.98 -22.12 -11.58
N ARG A 589 4.34 -21.54 -10.56
CA ARG A 589 2.93 -21.15 -10.61
C ARG A 589 2.72 -19.63 -10.64
N GLY A 590 3.80 -18.86 -10.50
CA GLY A 590 3.75 -17.42 -10.27
C GLY A 590 3.11 -17.07 -8.93
N LEU A 591 3.01 -15.77 -8.64
CA LEU A 591 2.44 -15.24 -7.39
C LEU A 591 1.02 -15.72 -7.05
N ILE A 592 0.27 -16.13 -8.07
CA ILE A 592 -1.17 -16.34 -7.97
C ILE A 592 -1.52 -17.83 -8.01
N GLY A 593 -0.83 -18.63 -8.83
CA GLY A 593 -1.12 -20.07 -8.95
C GLY A 593 -0.73 -20.87 -7.69
N ALA A 594 0.12 -20.33 -6.83
CA ALA A 594 0.54 -21.00 -5.61
C ALA A 594 -0.53 -21.03 -4.50
N ARG A 595 -1.59 -20.20 -4.58
CA ARG A 595 -2.73 -20.25 -3.61
C ARG A 595 -3.79 -21.31 -3.93
N ARG A 596 -3.81 -21.87 -5.14
CA ARG A 596 -4.91 -22.69 -5.70
C ARG A 596 -5.19 -24.01 -4.94
N GLU A 597 -4.23 -24.54 -4.19
CA GLU A 597 -4.42 -25.80 -3.42
C GLU A 597 -4.97 -25.59 -2.01
N ARG A 598 -4.98 -24.35 -1.48
CA ARG A 598 -5.62 -24.10 -0.18
C ARG A 598 -7.14 -24.29 -0.22
N SER A 599 -7.76 -24.10 -1.39
CA SER A 599 -9.19 -24.31 -1.60
C SER A 599 -9.54 -25.73 -2.08
N GLY A 600 -8.61 -26.69 -1.99
CA GLY A 600 -8.89 -28.12 -2.14
C GLY A 600 -9.75 -28.70 -1.01
N ARG A 601 -10.89 -28.05 -0.72
CA ARG A 601 -12.07 -28.74 -0.22
C ARG A 601 -12.95 -28.94 -1.45
N ASP A 602 -12.94 -30.16 -1.97
CA ASP A 602 -14.02 -30.64 -2.82
C ASP A 602 -15.35 -30.31 -2.11
N THR A 603 -16.12 -29.39 -2.70
CA THR A 603 -17.54 -29.29 -2.42
C THR A 603 -18.18 -30.61 -2.85
N GLN A 604 -18.46 -31.47 -1.88
CA GLN A 604 -19.53 -32.45 -1.97
C GLN A 604 -20.86 -31.81 -1.60
#